data_AF-A0A1M5R8E0-F1
#
_entry.id   AF-A0A1M5R8E0-F1
#
_cell.length_a   1.000
_cell.length_b   1.000
_cell.length_c   1.000
_cell.angle_alpha   90.00
_cell.angle_beta   90.00
_cell.angle_gamma   90.00
#
_symmetry.space_group_name_H-M   'P 1'
#
loop_
_entity.id
_entity.type
_entity.pdbx_description
1 polymer ?
#
loop_
_entity_poly.entity_id
_entity_poly.type
_entity_poly.pdbx_seq_one_letter_code
_entity_poly.pdbx_strand_id
1 'polypeptide(L)' 'MTRNLKKGQRIGRTPNTGAELAISPRRVIVFKPSAILKQRINGHSPSGVA' A
#
# COMPACT_ATOMS: atom_id res chain seq x y z
N MET A 1 -6.97 10.80 2.11
CA MET A 1 -7.31 9.37 1.93
C MET A 1 -7.76 9.17 0.50
N THR A 2 -6.99 8.42 -0.32
CA THR A 2 -7.27 8.39 -1.77
C THR A 2 -8.33 7.33 -2.07
N ARG A 3 -9.34 7.75 -2.86
CA ARG A 3 -10.44 6.99 -3.51
C ARG A 3 -10.44 5.46 -3.30
N ASN A 4 -11.58 4.96 -2.81
CA ASN A 4 -12.02 3.56 -2.81
C ASN A 4 -11.30 2.66 -3.83
N LEU A 5 -10.16 2.06 -3.45
CA LEU A 5 -9.53 1.03 -4.27
C LEU A 5 -10.32 -0.26 -4.08
N LYS A 6 -10.79 -0.86 -5.18
CA LYS A 6 -11.45 -2.17 -5.16
C LYS A 6 -10.42 -3.23 -5.50
N LYS A 7 -10.29 -4.22 -4.63
CA LYS A 7 -9.50 -5.43 -4.89
C LYS A 7 -10.46 -6.49 -5.43
N GLY A 8 -10.17 -7.01 -6.63
CA GLY A 8 -10.94 -8.09 -7.26
C GLY A 8 -10.74 -9.46 -6.58
N GLN A 9 -11.57 -10.41 -7.01
CA GLN A 9 -11.48 -11.80 -6.57
C GLN A 9 -10.16 -12.42 -7.01
N ARG A 10 -9.55 -13.23 -6.16
CA ARG A 10 -8.37 -14.05 -6.52
C ARG A 10 -8.25 -15.25 -5.61
N ILE A 11 -7.48 -16.25 -6.04
CA ILE A 11 -7.06 -17.35 -5.17
C ILE A 11 -5.80 -16.88 -4.43
N GLY A 12 -5.86 -16.87 -3.11
CA GLY A 12 -4.73 -16.65 -2.22
C GLY A 12 -4.31 -17.94 -1.52
N ARG A 13 -3.39 -17.82 -0.56
CA ARG A 13 -2.93 -18.94 0.27
C ARG A 13 -2.78 -18.51 1.71
N THR A 14 -2.97 -19.46 2.64
CA THR A 14 -2.63 -19.26 4.05
C THR A 14 -1.10 -19.23 4.20
N PRO A 15 -0.50 -18.18 4.79
CA PRO A 15 0.96 -18.05 4.86
C PRO A 15 1.65 -19.24 5.53
N ASN A 16 1.00 -19.85 6.51
CA ASN A 16 1.59 -20.93 7.31
C ASN A 16 1.46 -22.33 6.69
N THR A 17 0.41 -22.58 5.90
CA THR A 17 0.09 -23.94 5.41
C THR A 17 0.03 -24.05 3.89
N GLY A 18 0.02 -22.93 3.16
CA GLY A 18 0.00 -22.94 1.69
C GLY A 18 -1.33 -23.36 1.08
N ALA A 19 -2.34 -23.67 1.89
CA ALA A 19 -3.67 -24.07 1.42
C ALA A 19 -4.33 -22.94 0.62
N GLU A 20 -4.93 -23.29 -0.52
CA GLU A 20 -5.59 -22.31 -1.39
C GLU A 20 -6.90 -21.80 -0.79
N LEU A 21 -7.09 -20.49 -0.83
CA LEU A 21 -8.27 -19.81 -0.30
C LEU A 21 -8.78 -18.77 -1.28
N ALA A 22 -10.08 -18.78 -1.57
CA ALA A 22 -10.71 -17.74 -2.36
C ALA A 22 -10.83 -16.43 -1.55
N ILE A 23 -10.22 -15.36 -2.05
CA ILE A 23 -10.34 -14.01 -1.49
C ILE A 23 -11.41 -13.27 -2.27
N SER A 24 -12.52 -12.96 -1.61
CA SER A 24 -13.65 -12.24 -2.20
C SER A 24 -13.30 -10.78 -2.57
N PRO A 25 -14.03 -10.19 -3.54
CA PRO A 25 -13.88 -8.79 -3.88
C PRO A 25 -14.19 -7.87 -2.69
N ARG A 26 -13.33 -6.90 -2.41
CA ARG A 26 -13.51 -5.96 -1.30
C ARG A 26 -12.95 -4.59 -1.59
N ARG A 27 -13.44 -3.58 -0.86
CA ARG A 27 -12.87 -2.23 -0.87
C ARG A 27 -11.71 -2.16 0.13
N VAL A 28 -10.67 -1.42 -0.21
CA VAL A 28 -9.52 -1.18 0.65
C VAL A 28 -9.20 0.30 0.68
N ILE A 29 -8.66 0.74 1.81
CA ILE A 29 -8.18 2.10 2.00
C ILE A 29 -6.67 2.11 1.70
N VAL A 30 -6.22 3.07 0.89
CA VAL A 30 -4.80 3.25 0.59
C VAL A 30 -4.35 4.62 1.05
N PHE A 31 -3.30 4.63 1.86
CA PHE A 31 -2.61 5.86 2.23
C PHE A 31 -1.67 6.26 1.09
N LYS A 32 -1.85 7.49 0.57
CA LYS A 32 -0.92 8.11 -0.37
C LYS A 32 -0.21 9.25 0.38
N PRO A 33 1.07 9.09 0.74
CA PRO A 33 1.80 10.13 1.46
C PRO A 33 1.97 11.38 0.58
N SER A 34 1.98 12.55 1.20
CA SER A 34 2.30 13.80 0.51
C SER A 34 3.76 13.84 0.05
N ALA A 35 4.08 14.70 -0.93
CA ALA A 35 5.46 14.89 -1.38
C ALA A 35 6.38 15.35 -0.22
N ILE A 36 5.90 16.30 0.59
CA ILE A 36 6.62 16.82 1.76
C ILE A 36 6.89 15.71 2.78
N LEU A 37 5.89 14.87 3.08
CA LEU A 37 6.05 13.77 4.04
C LEU A 37 7.09 12.75 3.55
N LYS A 38 7.07 12.41 2.26
CA LYS A 38 8.08 11.52 1.66
C LYS A 38 9.49 12.10 1.76
N GLN A 39 9.67 13.38 1.44
CA GLN A 39 10.99 14.05 1.50
C GLN A 39 11.55 14.06 2.93
N ARG A 40 10.71 14.39 3.93
CA ARG A 40 11.11 14.38 5.34
C ARG A 40 11.57 13.00 5.83
N ILE A 41 10.82 11.94 5.53
CA ILE A 41 11.14 10.57 5.97
C ILE A 41 12.36 10.01 5.23
N ASN A 42 12.47 10.29 3.93
CA ASN A 42 13.56 9.77 3.10
C ASN A 42 14.86 10.60 3.23
N GLY A 43 14.95 11.52 4.19
CA GLY A 43 16.16 12.32 4.43
C GLY A 43 16.52 13.30 3.31
N HIS A 44 15.59 13.61 2.40
CA HIS A 44 15.82 14.65 1.38
C HIS A 44 15.54 16.00 2.03
N SER A 45 16.55 16.55 2.71
CA SER A 45 16.54 17.93 3.15
C SER A 45 16.40 18.82 1.90
N PRO A 46 15.50 19.84 1.90
CA PRO A 46 15.43 20.80 0.81
C PRO A 46 16.67 21.72 0.75
N SER A 47 17.66 21.48 1.61
CA SER A 47 18.96 22.14 1.57
C SER A 47 19.84 21.39 0.59
N GLY A 48 19.82 21.84 -0.66
CA GLY A 48 20.84 21.49 -1.66
C GLY A 48 22.21 22.06 -1.26
N VAL A 49 22.84 21.44 -0.27
CA VAL A 49 24.29 21.48 -0.09
C VAL A 49 24.79 20.05 -0.30
N ALA A 50 25.80 19.95 -1.16
CA ALA A 50 26.38 18.72 -1.70
C ALA A 50 26.77 17.70 -0.63
#